data_AF-A0A926PPH2-F1
#
_entry.id   AF-A0A926PPH2-F1
#
_cell.length_a   1.000
_cell.length_b   1.000
_cell.length_c   1.000
_cell.angle_alpha   90.00
_cell.angle_beta   90.00
_cell.angle_gamma   90.00
#
_symmetry.space_group_name_H-M   'P 1'
#
loop_
_entity.id
_entity.type
_entity.pdbx_description
1 polymer ?
#
loop_
_entity_poly.entity_id
_entity_poly.type
_entity_poly.pdbx_seq_one_letter_code
_entity_poly.pdbx_strand_id
1 'polypeptide(L)'
;MTFTSKPIVSSPLIESSRAKKLCRIVGCTCLVAFALDFLVIVFPVNVAEAGWRLGTLQQISNRSIVILFGLSLLIYGAERRKLLRSISLFCFAIGISFLLFCAVVAQDSLSLQRQALDRISAQSSQLSSRIEAIQSDPNAAGKISPQQIEQAMQQLTTRTETAKQTANNSIFKTGFLSVGNFAVIGISLLVLGRYGLYLFRH
;
A
#
# COMPACT_ATOMS: atom_id res chain seq x y z
N MET A 1 -14.02 -10.31 -64.29
CA MET A 1 -13.02 -9.62 -63.44
C MET A 1 -12.82 -10.45 -62.19
N THR A 2 -11.72 -11.20 -62.14
CA THR A 2 -11.46 -12.19 -61.10
C THR A 2 -10.59 -11.53 -60.04
N PHE A 3 -11.16 -11.27 -58.85
CA PHE A 3 -10.40 -10.74 -57.71
C PHE A 3 -9.49 -11.84 -57.17
N THR A 4 -8.20 -11.75 -57.46
CA THR A 4 -7.17 -12.57 -56.81
C THR A 4 -6.81 -11.92 -55.48
N SER A 5 -7.40 -12.41 -54.38
CA SER A 5 -6.92 -12.08 -53.04
C SER A 5 -5.55 -12.73 -52.85
N LYS A 6 -4.49 -11.92 -52.87
CA LYS A 6 -3.17 -12.37 -52.44
C LYS A 6 -3.25 -12.75 -50.96
N PRO A 7 -2.92 -13.99 -50.56
CA PRO A 7 -2.78 -14.31 -49.15
C PRO A 7 -1.58 -13.51 -48.63
N ILE A 8 -1.84 -12.58 -47.72
CA ILE A 8 -0.79 -11.93 -46.93
C ILE A 8 -0.26 -13.01 -46.00
N VAL A 9 0.81 -13.68 -46.43
CA VAL A 9 1.59 -14.57 -45.58
C VAL A 9 2.37 -13.67 -44.61
N SER A 10 1.70 -13.25 -43.53
CA SER A 10 2.34 -12.65 -42.37
C SER A 10 3.26 -13.70 -41.76
N SER A 11 4.56 -13.53 -41.98
CA SER A 11 5.59 -14.43 -41.47
C SER A 11 5.62 -14.33 -39.93
N PRO A 12 5.23 -15.38 -39.18
CA PRO A 12 5.07 -15.33 -37.73
C PRO A 12 6.37 -15.03 -36.96
N LEU A 13 7.52 -15.28 -37.60
CA LEU A 13 8.86 -15.06 -37.02
C LEU A 13 9.25 -13.57 -36.96
N ILE A 14 8.80 -12.73 -37.91
CA ILE A 14 9.16 -11.30 -37.97
C ILE A 14 8.31 -10.48 -37.00
N GLU A 15 7.03 -10.84 -36.82
CA GLU A 15 6.16 -10.22 -35.82
C GLU A 15 6.66 -10.50 -34.39
N SER A 16 7.15 -11.72 -34.12
CA SER A 16 7.66 -12.08 -32.79
C SER A 16 8.84 -11.20 -32.34
N SER A 17 9.81 -10.92 -33.22
CA SER A 17 10.98 -10.11 -32.83
C SER A 17 10.63 -8.64 -32.60
N ARG A 18 9.75 -8.06 -33.43
CA ARG A 18 9.28 -6.67 -33.23
C ARG A 18 8.43 -6.55 -31.97
N ALA A 19 7.54 -7.53 -31.72
CA ALA A 19 6.73 -7.60 -30.50
C ALA A 19 7.61 -7.68 -29.25
N LYS A 20 8.65 -8.53 -29.22
CA LYS A 20 9.59 -8.62 -28.09
C LYS A 20 10.31 -7.30 -27.82
N LYS A 21 10.77 -6.61 -28.87
CA LYS A 21 11.40 -5.29 -28.73
C LYS A 21 10.43 -4.26 -28.16
N LEU A 22 9.18 -4.23 -28.63
CA LEU A 22 8.14 -3.35 -28.10
C LEU A 22 7.85 -3.66 -26.62
N CYS A 23 7.63 -4.94 -26.26
CA CYS A 23 7.42 -5.33 -24.87
C CYS A 23 8.58 -4.91 -23.96
N ARG A 24 9.83 -5.00 -24.45
CA ARG A 24 11.00 -4.54 -23.70
C ARG A 24 11.01 -3.03 -23.49
N ILE A 25 10.70 -2.24 -24.52
CA ILE A 25 10.63 -0.77 -24.41
C ILE A 25 9.54 -0.38 -23.42
N VAL A 26 8.33 -0.93 -23.59
CA VAL A 26 7.19 -0.65 -22.71
C VAL A 26 7.51 -1.06 -21.27
N GLY A 27 8.07 -2.25 -21.06
CA GLY A 27 8.46 -2.71 -19.73
C GLY A 27 9.52 -1.82 -19.07
N CYS A 28 10.53 -1.37 -19.82
CA CYS A 28 11.50 -0.38 -19.35
C CYS A 28 10.83 0.95 -18.98
N THR A 29 9.95 1.48 -19.83
CA THR A 29 9.21 2.72 -19.57
C THR A 29 8.35 2.60 -18.30
N CYS A 30 7.65 1.47 -18.10
CA CYS A 30 6.89 1.22 -16.89
C CYS A 30 7.77 1.23 -15.63
N LEU A 31 8.97 0.64 -15.68
CA LEU A 31 9.89 0.66 -14.54
C LEU A 31 10.43 2.06 -14.24
N VAL A 32 10.76 2.84 -15.28
CA VAL A 32 11.22 4.23 -15.11
C VAL A 32 10.09 5.09 -14.54
N ALA A 33 8.87 4.95 -15.06
CA ALA A 33 7.70 5.66 -14.54
C ALA A 33 7.46 5.31 -13.07
N PHE A 34 7.51 4.02 -12.70
CA PHE A 34 7.41 3.60 -11.31
C PHE A 34 8.54 4.17 -10.44
N ALA A 35 9.78 4.20 -10.93
CA ALA A 35 10.91 4.74 -10.18
C ALA A 35 10.76 6.25 -9.91
N LEU A 36 10.26 7.02 -10.90
CA LEU A 36 9.96 8.44 -10.72
C LEU A 36 8.81 8.64 -9.74
N ASP A 37 7.73 7.87 -9.88
CA ASP A 37 6.60 7.88 -8.93
C ASP A 37 7.05 7.55 -7.51
N PHE A 38 7.89 6.54 -7.36
CA PHE A 38 8.47 6.16 -6.06
C PHE A 38 9.31 7.30 -5.48
N LEU A 39 10.14 7.95 -6.29
CA LEU A 39 10.95 9.09 -5.85
C LEU A 39 10.06 10.24 -5.36
N VAL A 40 9.00 10.56 -6.10
CA VAL A 40 8.04 11.60 -5.72
C VAL A 40 7.33 11.25 -4.42
N ILE A 41 6.95 9.99 -4.20
CA ILE A 41 6.25 9.56 -2.98
C ILE A 41 7.18 9.57 -1.76
N VAL A 42 8.45 9.18 -1.93
CA VAL A 42 9.41 9.10 -0.83
C VAL A 42 9.85 10.49 -0.34
N PHE A 43 9.75 11.53 -1.18
CA PHE A 43 9.97 12.91 -0.76
C PHE A 43 8.64 13.58 -0.36
N PRO A 44 8.47 14.08 0.87
CA PRO A 44 9.44 14.34 1.94
C PRO A 44 9.69 13.13 2.86
N VAL A 45 10.96 12.76 3.07
CA VAL A 45 11.34 11.58 3.88
C VAL A 45 11.08 11.84 5.36
N ASN A 46 10.04 11.22 5.92
CA ASN A 46 9.77 11.24 7.36
C ASN A 46 9.52 9.83 7.93
N VAL A 47 10.56 9.00 7.90
CA VAL A 47 10.50 7.59 8.32
C VAL A 47 10.20 7.39 9.81
N ALA A 48 10.36 8.43 10.64
CA ALA A 48 10.12 8.38 12.07
C ALA A 48 8.63 8.37 12.42
N GLU A 49 7.80 9.01 11.59
CA GLU A 49 6.36 9.10 11.84
C GLU A 49 5.63 7.87 11.27
N ALA A 50 4.95 7.12 12.14
CA ALA A 50 4.22 5.91 11.74
C ALA A 50 3.08 6.22 10.74
N GLY A 51 2.47 7.40 10.83
CA GLY A 51 1.46 7.86 9.88
C GLY A 51 2.02 8.06 8.47
N TRP A 52 3.20 8.69 8.36
CA TRP A 52 3.89 8.85 7.08
C TRP A 52 4.28 7.49 6.51
N ARG A 53 4.86 6.60 7.33
CA ARG A 53 5.30 5.27 6.89
C ARG A 53 4.14 4.44 6.32
N LEU A 54 3.01 4.43 7.01
CA LEU A 54 1.82 3.69 6.56
C LEU A 54 1.22 4.30 5.30
N GLY A 55 1.11 5.62 5.21
CA GLY A 55 0.62 6.32 4.02
C GLY A 55 1.50 6.11 2.79
N THR A 56 2.82 6.23 2.95
CA THR A 56 3.81 5.99 1.90
C THR A 56 3.76 4.54 1.41
N LEU A 57 3.75 3.57 2.34
CA LEU A 57 3.64 2.16 1.98
C LEU A 57 2.34 1.86 1.25
N GLN A 58 1.22 2.43 1.68
CA GLN A 58 -0.05 2.23 0.98
C GLN A 58 -0.05 2.82 -0.44
N GLN A 59 0.55 3.99 -0.64
CA GLN A 59 0.70 4.56 -1.99
C GLN A 59 1.60 3.70 -2.88
N ILE A 60 2.72 3.21 -2.34
CA ILE A 60 3.61 2.27 -3.04
C ILE A 60 2.86 0.99 -3.40
N SER A 61 2.08 0.45 -2.47
CA SER A 61 1.25 -0.73 -2.66
C SER A 61 0.31 -0.55 -3.85
N ASN A 62 -0.45 0.56 -3.89
CA ASN A 62 -1.40 0.84 -4.96
C ASN A 62 -0.73 0.96 -6.35
N ARG A 63 0.51 1.46 -6.42
CA ARG A 63 1.25 1.63 -7.69
C ARG A 63 2.13 0.44 -8.05
N SER A 64 2.34 -0.51 -7.14
CA SER A 64 3.25 -1.65 -7.36
C SER A 64 2.78 -2.64 -8.43
N ILE A 65 1.51 -2.59 -8.82
CA ILE A 65 0.99 -3.31 -9.99
C ILE A 65 1.74 -2.94 -11.29
N VAL A 66 2.21 -1.70 -11.42
CA VAL A 66 2.98 -1.23 -12.58
C VAL A 66 4.33 -1.94 -12.66
N ILE A 67 4.99 -2.20 -11.52
CA ILE A 67 6.23 -2.99 -11.49
C ILE A 67 5.97 -4.41 -11.97
N LEU A 68 4.88 -5.03 -11.50
CA LEU A 68 4.52 -6.40 -11.85
C LEU A 68 4.33 -6.54 -13.36
N PHE A 69 3.57 -5.64 -13.98
CA PHE A 69 3.41 -5.62 -15.43
C PHE A 69 4.72 -5.29 -16.16
N GLY A 70 5.47 -4.29 -15.68
CA GLY A 70 6.74 -3.88 -16.27
C GLY A 70 7.77 -5.01 -16.30
N LEU A 71 7.92 -5.74 -15.19
CA LEU A 71 8.81 -6.89 -15.08
C LEU A 71 8.32 -8.08 -15.91
N SER A 72 7.00 -8.31 -15.97
CA SER A 72 6.43 -9.38 -16.81
C SER A 72 6.71 -9.15 -18.29
N LEU A 73 6.51 -7.92 -18.77
CA LEU A 73 6.82 -7.52 -20.14
C LEU A 73 8.31 -7.57 -20.44
N LEU A 74 9.16 -7.20 -19.47
CA LEU A 74 10.61 -7.30 -19.60
C LEU A 74 11.09 -8.74 -19.70
N ILE A 75 10.52 -9.66 -18.92
CA ILE A 75 10.85 -11.09 -19.01
C ILE A 75 10.43 -11.63 -20.38
N TYR A 76 9.23 -11.26 -20.86
CA TYR A 76 8.74 -11.67 -22.18
C TYR A 76 9.63 -11.14 -23.33
N GLY A 77 10.06 -9.88 -23.25
CA GLY A 77 10.88 -9.23 -24.27
C GLY A 77 12.39 -9.51 -24.19
N ALA A 78 12.85 -10.22 -23.16
CA ALA A 78 14.28 -10.47 -22.96
C ALA A 78 14.76 -11.69 -23.77
N GLU A 79 15.69 -11.45 -24.70
CA GLU A 79 16.31 -12.52 -25.50
C GLU A 79 17.63 -13.02 -24.91
N ARG A 80 18.29 -12.18 -24.10
CA ARG A 80 19.61 -12.52 -23.53
C ARG A 80 19.46 -13.27 -22.21
N ARG A 81 20.01 -14.49 -22.14
CA ARG A 81 20.04 -15.34 -20.93
C ARG A 81 20.56 -14.60 -19.68
N LYS A 82 21.65 -13.84 -19.79
CA LYS A 82 22.20 -13.04 -18.66
C LYS A 82 21.19 -12.01 -18.13
N LEU A 83 20.41 -11.41 -19.03
CA LEU A 83 19.45 -10.36 -18.72
C LEU A 83 18.20 -10.96 -18.05
N LEU A 84 17.71 -12.12 -18.51
CA LEU A 84 16.67 -12.88 -17.81
C LEU A 84 17.07 -13.21 -16.38
N ARG A 85 18.30 -13.73 -16.18
CA ARG A 85 18.79 -14.05 -14.83
C ARG A 85 18.81 -12.82 -13.92
N SER A 86 19.26 -11.68 -14.44
CA SER A 86 19.29 -10.43 -13.68
C SER A 86 17.88 -9.95 -13.32
N ILE A 87 16.94 -9.96 -14.28
CA ILE A 87 15.55 -9.57 -14.02
C ILE A 87 14.89 -10.52 -13.03
N SER A 88 15.07 -11.84 -13.18
CA SER A 88 14.53 -12.83 -12.24
C SER A 88 15.02 -12.62 -10.82
N LEU A 89 16.32 -12.37 -10.62
CA LEU A 89 16.88 -12.06 -9.30
C LEU A 89 16.30 -10.75 -8.75
N PHE A 90 16.09 -9.76 -9.61
CA PHE A 90 15.44 -8.50 -9.22
C PHE A 90 13.98 -8.71 -8.80
N CYS A 91 13.21 -9.53 -9.53
CA CYS A 91 11.86 -9.95 -9.13
C CYS A 91 11.87 -10.64 -7.75
N PHE A 92 12.83 -11.53 -7.49
CA PHE A 92 12.97 -12.16 -6.17
C PHE A 92 13.28 -11.14 -5.08
N ALA A 93 14.26 -10.26 -5.29
CA ALA A 93 14.66 -9.26 -4.31
C ALA A 93 13.48 -8.33 -3.96
N ILE A 94 12.77 -7.84 -4.98
CA ILE A 94 11.59 -6.99 -4.78
C ILE A 94 10.45 -7.77 -4.13
N GLY A 95 10.17 -9.00 -4.58
CA GLY A 95 9.11 -9.84 -4.01
C GLY A 95 9.32 -10.13 -2.53
N ILE A 96 10.54 -10.46 -2.13
CA ILE A 96 10.93 -10.62 -0.71
C ILE A 96 10.75 -9.30 0.04
N SER A 97 11.21 -8.18 -0.53
CA SER A 97 11.07 -6.87 0.10
C SER A 97 9.60 -6.51 0.38
N PHE A 98 8.69 -6.79 -0.55
CA PHE A 98 7.25 -6.59 -0.35
C PHE A 98 6.68 -7.47 0.78
N LEU A 99 7.11 -8.73 0.89
CA LEU A 99 6.70 -9.60 1.98
C LEU A 99 7.21 -9.11 3.34
N LEU A 100 8.43 -8.56 3.40
CA LEU A 100 8.95 -7.94 4.62
C LEU A 100 8.15 -6.69 5.00
N PHE A 101 7.75 -5.88 4.02
CA PHE A 101 6.87 -4.73 4.28
C PHE A 101 5.52 -5.13 4.87
N CYS A 102 4.98 -6.31 4.57
CA CYS A 102 3.78 -6.79 5.24
C CYS A 102 3.92 -6.83 6.77
N ALA A 103 5.06 -7.32 7.26
CA ALA A 103 5.32 -7.38 8.70
C ALA A 103 5.44 -5.98 9.32
N VAL A 104 6.11 -5.06 8.62
CA VAL A 104 6.27 -3.66 9.06
C VAL A 104 4.92 -2.96 9.14
N VAL A 105 4.10 -3.06 8.08
CA VAL A 105 2.76 -2.45 8.05
C VAL A 105 1.86 -3.00 9.15
N ALA A 106 1.93 -4.31 9.41
CA ALA A 106 1.16 -4.92 10.48
C ALA A 106 1.57 -4.37 11.87
N GLN A 107 2.87 -4.26 12.13
CA GLN A 107 3.39 -3.69 13.38
C GLN A 107 2.98 -2.21 13.54
N ASP A 108 3.08 -1.42 12.47
CA ASP A 108 2.72 -0.01 12.49
C ASP A 108 1.23 0.23 12.68
N SER A 109 0.40 -0.61 12.04
CA SER A 109 -1.05 -0.57 12.21
C SER A 109 -1.43 -0.80 13.67
N LEU A 110 -0.80 -1.78 14.32
CA LEU A 110 -1.01 -2.07 15.74
C LEU A 110 -0.50 -0.92 16.64
N SER A 111 0.65 -0.34 16.32
CA SER A 111 1.20 0.80 17.07
C SER A 111 0.30 2.04 16.99
N LEU A 112 -0.17 2.38 15.78
CA LEU A 112 -1.11 3.48 15.57
C LEU A 112 -2.45 3.25 16.27
N GLN A 113 -2.94 2.01 16.27
CA GLN A 113 -4.15 1.65 16.99
C GLN A 113 -3.98 1.88 18.51
N ARG A 114 -2.86 1.48 19.10
CA ARG A 114 -2.55 1.74 20.52
C ARG A 114 -2.45 3.23 20.82
N GLN A 115 -1.72 4.00 20.00
CA GLN A 115 -1.60 5.45 20.17
C GLN A 115 -2.95 6.18 20.08
N ALA A 116 -3.82 5.75 19.17
CA ALA A 116 -5.17 6.30 19.07
C ALA A 116 -5.99 6.01 20.34
N LEU A 117 -5.91 4.78 20.86
CA LEU A 117 -6.58 4.40 22.11
C LEU A 117 -6.04 5.18 23.32
N ASP A 118 -4.72 5.35 23.43
CA ASP A 118 -4.10 6.08 24.54
C ASP A 118 -4.48 7.56 24.53
N ARG A 119 -4.49 8.20 23.35
CA ARG A 119 -4.93 9.59 23.20
C ARG A 119 -6.40 9.77 23.57
N ILE A 120 -7.25 8.85 23.13
CA ILE A 120 -8.68 8.86 23.46
C ILE A 120 -8.86 8.66 24.98
N SER A 121 -8.12 7.74 25.59
CA SER A 121 -8.18 7.50 27.03
C SER A 121 -7.70 8.72 27.82
N ALA A 122 -6.60 9.34 27.42
CA ALA A 122 -6.06 10.54 28.07
C ALA A 122 -7.02 11.74 27.96
N GLN A 123 -7.65 11.94 26.79
CA GLN A 123 -8.66 12.97 26.60
C GLN A 123 -9.89 12.72 27.48
N SER A 124 -10.34 11.46 27.59
CA SER A 124 -11.43 11.07 28.48
C SER A 124 -11.10 11.37 29.94
N SER A 125 -9.93 10.94 30.43
CA SER A 125 -9.49 11.20 31.82
C SER A 125 -9.33 12.70 32.12
N GLN A 126 -8.74 13.47 31.21
CA GLN A 126 -8.63 14.93 31.39
C GLN A 126 -10.01 15.60 31.44
N LEU A 127 -10.96 15.15 30.62
CA LEU A 127 -12.31 15.74 30.64
C LEU A 127 -13.10 15.33 31.89
N SER A 128 -13.00 14.08 32.34
CA SER A 128 -13.58 13.62 33.61
C SER A 128 -13.07 14.47 34.78
N SER A 129 -11.75 14.71 34.86
CA SER A 129 -11.17 15.56 35.91
C SER A 129 -11.65 17.01 35.87
N ARG A 130 -11.92 17.57 34.67
CA ARG A 130 -12.51 18.91 34.52
C ARG A 130 -13.97 18.96 34.97
N ILE A 131 -14.76 17.94 34.66
CA ILE A 131 -16.15 17.84 35.12
C ILE A 131 -16.20 17.74 36.64
N GLU A 132 -15.35 16.89 37.24
CA GLU A 132 -15.27 16.71 38.69
C GLU A 132 -14.80 17.99 39.40
N ALA A 133 -13.83 18.71 38.83
CA ALA A 133 -13.40 20.02 39.33
C ALA A 133 -14.52 21.08 39.26
N ILE A 134 -15.33 21.09 38.19
CA ILE A 134 -16.48 22.00 38.06
C ILE A 134 -17.59 21.64 39.05
N GLN A 135 -17.83 20.35 39.31
CA GLN A 135 -18.79 19.89 40.32
C GLN A 135 -18.35 20.24 41.74
N SER A 136 -17.04 20.22 42.00
CA SER A 136 -16.46 20.49 43.32
C SER A 136 -16.36 21.99 43.63
N ASP A 137 -16.57 22.88 42.65
CA ASP A 137 -16.59 24.33 42.85
C ASP A 137 -18.03 24.84 43.11
N PRO A 138 -18.38 25.19 44.36
CA PRO A 138 -19.73 25.61 44.74
C PRO A 138 -20.18 26.92 44.07
N ASN A 139 -19.26 27.76 43.54
CA ASN A 139 -19.61 28.98 42.81
C ASN A 139 -19.92 28.73 41.32
N ALA A 140 -19.42 27.64 40.73
CA ALA A 140 -19.66 27.25 39.35
C ALA A 140 -20.93 26.39 39.20
N ALA A 141 -21.26 25.59 40.22
CA ALA A 141 -22.43 24.70 40.25
C ALA A 141 -23.78 25.45 40.11
N GLY A 142 -23.84 26.73 40.46
CA GLY A 142 -25.06 27.55 40.33
C GLY A 142 -25.38 28.04 38.90
N LYS A 143 -24.45 27.92 37.95
CA LYS A 143 -24.61 28.45 36.57
C LYS A 143 -24.73 27.37 35.49
N ILE A 144 -24.45 26.11 35.79
CA ILE A 144 -24.45 25.01 34.82
C ILE A 144 -25.55 24.03 35.20
N SER A 145 -26.53 23.81 34.31
CA SER A 145 -27.60 22.85 34.53
C SER A 145 -27.03 21.42 34.58
N PRO A 146 -27.44 20.57 35.54
CA PRO A 146 -27.04 19.16 35.58
C PRO A 146 -27.26 18.42 34.25
N GLN A 147 -28.30 18.81 33.50
CA GLN A 147 -28.63 18.24 32.20
C GLN A 147 -27.58 18.56 31.12
N GLN A 148 -26.89 19.71 31.21
CA GLN A 148 -25.83 20.05 30.25
C GLN A 148 -24.56 19.22 30.49
N ILE A 149 -24.27 18.89 31.75
CA ILE A 149 -23.15 18.02 32.12
C ILE A 149 -23.43 16.60 31.64
N GLU A 150 -24.65 16.12 31.82
CA GLU A 150 -25.07 14.77 31.39
C GLU A 150 -25.12 14.63 29.87
N GLN A 151 -25.59 15.65 29.16
CA GLN A 151 -25.52 15.72 27.69
C GLN A 151 -24.08 15.78 27.17
N ALA A 152 -23.21 16.57 27.81
CA ALA A 152 -21.80 16.64 27.45
C ALA A 152 -21.12 15.27 27.64
N MET A 153 -21.41 14.58 28.75
CA MET A 153 -20.95 13.21 29.00
C MET A 153 -21.46 12.23 27.94
N GLN A 154 -22.75 12.19 27.66
CA GLN A 154 -23.32 11.29 26.64
C GLN A 154 -22.76 11.56 25.24
N GLN A 155 -22.64 12.83 24.84
CA GLN A 155 -22.00 13.18 23.57
C GLN A 155 -20.53 12.75 23.54
N LEU A 156 -19.83 12.84 24.66
CA LEU A 156 -18.43 12.40 24.74
C LEU A 156 -18.31 10.89 24.65
N THR A 157 -19.13 10.12 25.37
CA THR A 157 -19.15 8.65 25.31
C THR A 157 -19.44 8.21 23.89
N THR A 158 -20.44 8.84 23.26
CA THR A 158 -20.81 8.55 21.87
C THR A 158 -19.66 8.87 20.92
N ARG A 159 -19.04 10.05 21.01
CA ARG A 159 -17.88 10.40 20.17
C ARG A 159 -16.67 9.50 20.42
N THR A 160 -16.47 9.07 21.65
CA THR A 160 -15.39 8.18 22.06
C THR A 160 -15.58 6.77 21.49
N GLU A 161 -16.79 6.22 21.62
CA GLU A 161 -17.15 4.94 21.00
C GLU A 161 -17.07 5.02 19.47
N THR A 162 -17.63 6.08 18.87
CA THR A 162 -17.60 6.27 17.42
C THR A 162 -16.18 6.47 16.91
N ALA A 163 -15.32 7.20 17.64
CA ALA A 163 -13.91 7.38 17.29
C ALA A 163 -13.12 6.08 17.48
N LYS A 164 -13.35 5.33 18.55
CA LYS A 164 -12.73 4.02 18.80
C LYS A 164 -13.14 3.00 17.73
N GLN A 165 -14.42 2.99 17.36
CA GLN A 165 -14.97 2.09 16.36
C GLN A 165 -14.52 2.50 14.95
N THR A 166 -14.49 3.78 14.63
CA THR A 166 -13.93 4.30 13.37
C THR A 166 -12.42 4.06 13.29
N ALA A 167 -11.66 4.26 14.36
CA ALA A 167 -10.23 3.99 14.41
C ALA A 167 -9.95 2.50 14.23
N ASN A 168 -10.66 1.62 14.95
CA ASN A 168 -10.53 0.18 14.76
C ASN A 168 -10.87 -0.21 13.32
N ASN A 169 -12.03 0.19 12.82
CA ASN A 169 -12.50 -0.27 11.51
C ASN A 169 -11.66 0.32 10.36
N SER A 170 -11.25 1.58 10.46
CA SER A 170 -10.41 2.23 9.44
C SER A 170 -8.98 1.71 9.47
N ILE A 171 -8.37 1.52 10.64
CA ILE A 171 -6.98 1.05 10.72
C ILE A 171 -6.89 -0.42 10.33
N PHE A 172 -7.86 -1.26 10.76
CA PHE A 172 -7.90 -2.66 10.34
C PHE A 172 -8.17 -2.80 8.84
N LYS A 173 -9.16 -2.09 8.29
CA LYS A 173 -9.48 -2.19 6.86
C LYS A 173 -8.30 -1.71 6.01
N THR A 174 -7.70 -0.58 6.36
CA THR A 174 -6.56 -0.04 5.62
C THR A 174 -5.31 -0.90 5.75
N GLY A 175 -4.97 -1.34 6.97
CA GLY A 175 -3.81 -2.20 7.22
C GLY A 175 -3.96 -3.56 6.54
N PHE A 176 -5.12 -4.21 6.68
CA PHE A 176 -5.37 -5.53 6.09
C PHE A 176 -5.39 -5.48 4.56
N LEU A 177 -6.02 -4.48 3.95
CA LEU A 177 -6.02 -4.32 2.49
C LEU A 177 -4.60 -4.06 1.97
N SER A 178 -3.81 -3.24 2.65
CA SER A 178 -2.43 -2.98 2.25
C SER A 178 -1.55 -4.22 2.38
N VAL A 179 -1.67 -4.97 3.49
CA VAL A 179 -0.94 -6.23 3.72
C VAL A 179 -1.33 -7.26 2.66
N GLY A 180 -2.63 -7.39 2.37
CA GLY A 180 -3.12 -8.31 1.33
C GLY A 180 -2.54 -7.98 -0.03
N ASN A 181 -2.54 -6.70 -0.43
CA ASN A 181 -2.00 -6.28 -1.71
C ASN A 181 -0.48 -6.52 -1.82
N PHE A 182 0.28 -6.20 -0.77
CA PHE A 182 1.71 -6.49 -0.72
C PHE A 182 2.02 -7.98 -0.77
N ALA A 183 1.24 -8.80 -0.05
CA ALA A 183 1.40 -10.25 -0.08
C ALA A 183 1.15 -10.81 -1.49
N VAL A 184 0.05 -10.39 -2.13
CA VAL A 184 -0.29 -10.82 -3.50
C VAL A 184 0.83 -10.44 -4.47
N ILE A 185 1.26 -9.17 -4.46
CA ILE A 185 2.28 -8.67 -5.40
C ILE A 185 3.64 -9.31 -5.12
N GLY A 186 4.01 -9.46 -3.84
CA GLY A 186 5.22 -10.16 -3.42
C GLY A 186 5.24 -11.59 -3.96
N ILE A 187 4.18 -12.36 -3.72
CA ILE A 187 4.06 -13.74 -4.21
C ILE A 187 4.09 -13.80 -5.75
N SER A 188 3.35 -12.92 -6.43
CA SER A 188 3.36 -12.86 -7.90
C SER A 188 4.75 -12.59 -8.46
N LEU A 189 5.54 -11.70 -7.84
CA LEU A 189 6.91 -11.43 -8.25
C LEU A 189 7.85 -12.61 -7.99
N LEU A 190 7.67 -13.35 -6.90
CA LEU A 190 8.42 -14.59 -6.65
C LEU A 190 8.12 -15.66 -7.70
N VAL A 191 6.83 -15.86 -8.03
CA VAL A 191 6.39 -16.81 -9.07
C VAL A 191 6.95 -16.40 -10.43
N LEU A 192 6.86 -15.12 -10.77
CA LEU A 192 7.38 -14.56 -12.01
C LEU A 192 8.92 -14.69 -12.10
N GLY A 193 9.63 -14.42 -11.00
CA GLY A 193 11.08 -14.62 -10.90
C GLY A 193 11.47 -16.08 -11.12
N ARG A 194 10.73 -17.02 -10.50
CA ARG A 194 10.91 -18.47 -10.70
C ARG A 194 10.65 -18.88 -12.15
N TYR A 195 9.61 -18.34 -12.78
CA TYR A 195 9.31 -18.59 -14.18
C TYR A 195 10.43 -18.10 -15.10
N GLY A 196 10.98 -16.90 -14.86
CA GLY A 196 12.14 -16.41 -15.63
C GLY A 196 13.39 -17.28 -15.44
N LEU A 197 13.64 -17.83 -14.26
CA LEU A 197 14.74 -18.78 -14.06
C LEU A 197 14.49 -20.14 -14.75
N TYR A 198 13.23 -20.59 -14.79
CA TYR A 198 12.87 -21.79 -15.54
C TYR A 198 13.11 -21.60 -17.04
N LEU A 199 12.70 -20.46 -17.59
CA LEU A 199 12.93 -20.08 -18.99
C LEU A 199 14.42 -19.90 -19.32
N PHE A 200 15.27 -19.59 -18.33
CA PHE A 200 16.72 -19.53 -18.52
C PHE A 200 17.35 -20.92 -18.69
N ARG A 201 16.75 -21.96 -18.10
CA ARG A 201 17.30 -23.32 -18.07
C ARG A 201 17.02 -24.10 -19.35
N HIS A 202 15.91 -23.80 -20.03
CA HIS A 202 15.53 -24.35 -21.34
C HIS A 202 15.97 -23.41 -22.46
#